data_AF-A0AAJ1PQQ7-F1
#
_entry.id   AF-A0AAJ1PQQ7-F1
#
_cell.length_a   1.000
_cell.length_b   1.000
_cell.length_c   1.000
_cell.angle_alpha   90.00
_cell.angle_beta   90.00
_cell.angle_gamma   90.00
#
_symmetry.space_group_name_H-M   'P 1'
#
loop_
_entity.id
_entity.type
_entity.pdbx_description
1 polymer ?
#
loop_
_entity_poly.entity_id
_entity_poly.type
_entity_poly.pdbx_seq_one_letter_code
_entity_poly.pdbx_strand_id
1 'polypeptide(L)' 'MILIKIIGAGCILFGFFLVVLFPDAPQYQSPSMAWTAVFFGVFLIALGIYLLKA' A
#
# COMPACT_ATOMS: atom_id res chain seq x y z
N MET A 1 8.48 -13.57 -14.68
CA MET A 1 9.63 -13.64 -13.73
C MET A 1 9.10 -13.79 -12.30
N ILE A 2 9.46 -14.84 -11.57
CA ILE A 2 8.97 -15.09 -10.20
C ILE A 2 9.21 -13.90 -9.25
N LEU A 3 10.32 -13.19 -9.43
CA LEU A 3 10.69 -12.00 -8.68
C LEU A 3 9.66 -10.87 -8.79
N ILE A 4 9.12 -10.62 -9.99
CA ILE A 4 8.12 -9.57 -10.22
C ILE A 4 6.82 -9.90 -9.45
N LYS A 5 6.45 -11.18 -9.39
CA LYS A 5 5.27 -11.62 -8.63
C LYS A 5 5.45 -11.46 -7.13
N ILE A 6 6.65 -11.71 -6.61
CA ILE A 6 6.99 -11.49 -5.19
C ILE A 6 6.90 -9.99 -4.85
N ILE A 7 7.46 -9.13 -5.71
CA ILE A 7 7.36 -7.66 -5.55
C ILE A 7 5.89 -7.22 -5.59
N GLY A 8 5.11 -7.74 -6.54
CA GLY A 8 3.68 -7.44 -6.65
C GLY A 8 2.90 -7.80 -5.38
N ALA A 9 3.12 -8.99 -4.83
CA ALA A 9 2.51 -9.40 -3.56
C ALA A 9 2.94 -8.49 -2.39
N GLY A 10 4.22 -8.10 -2.33
CA GLY A 10 4.72 -7.14 -1.34
C GLY A 10 4.06 -5.77 -1.44
N CYS A 11 3.87 -5.25 -2.66
CA CYS A 11 3.16 -3.99 -2.89
C CYS A 11 1.70 -4.04 -2.39
N ILE A 12 1.00 -5.15 -2.59
CA ILE A 12 -0.38 -5.32 -2.11
C ILE A 12 -0.43 -5.36 -0.58
N LEU A 13 0.44 -6.15 0.05
CA LEU A 13 0.48 -6.27 1.51
C LEU A 13 0.85 -4.94 2.18
N PHE A 14 1.85 -4.25 1.65
CA PHE A 14 2.28 -2.97 2.18
C PHE A 14 1.25 -1.86 1.92
N GLY A 15 0.64 -1.84 0.72
CA GLY A 15 -0.44 -0.91 0.42
C GLY A 15 -1.66 -1.12 1.30
N PHE A 16 -2.04 -2.38 1.58
CA PHE A 16 -3.12 -2.69 2.52
C PHE A 16 -2.81 -2.18 3.93
N PHE A 17 -1.59 -2.36 4.41
CA PHE A 17 -1.15 -1.81 5.70
C PHE A 17 -1.31 -0.27 5.76
N LEU A 18 -0.90 0.44 4.71
CA LEU A 18 -1.03 1.90 4.64
C LEU A 18 -2.48 2.40 4.55
N VAL A 19 -3.39 1.61 4.00
CA VAL A 19 -4.80 1.98 3.88
C VAL A 19 -5.57 1.70 5.17
N VAL A 20 -5.28 0.57 5.84
CA VAL A 20 -6.11 0.08 6.94
C VAL A 20 -5.47 0.33 8.31
N LEU A 21 -4.19 0.02 8.47
CA LEU A 21 -3.53 0.05 9.78
C LEU A 21 -2.89 1.40 10.08
N PHE A 22 -2.35 2.08 9.06
CA PHE A 22 -1.62 3.32 9.24
C PHE A 22 -2.51 4.49 9.70
N PRO A 23 -3.70 4.76 9.11
CA PRO A 23 -4.54 5.89 9.50
C PRO A 23 -5.09 5.80 10.93
N ASP A 24 -5.26 4.57 11.43
CA ASP A 24 -5.76 4.27 12.77
C ASP A 24 -4.68 4.38 13.87
N ALA A 25 -3.49 4.89 13.53
CA ALA A 25 -2.43 5.24 14.49
C ALA A 25 -2.37 6.76 14.72
N PRO A 26 -3.37 7.37 15.40
CA PRO A 26 -3.54 8.82 15.52
C PRO A 26 -2.44 9.51 16.35
N GLN A 27 -1.65 8.73 17.07
CA GLN A 27 -0.65 9.22 18.03
C GLN A 27 0.56 9.88 17.34
N TYR A 28 0.76 9.59 16.05
CA TYR A 28 1.96 9.99 15.30
C TYR A 28 1.66 10.75 14.00
N GLN A 29 0.39 11.14 13.75
CA GLN A 29 -0.03 11.54 12.41
C GLN A 29 -0.99 12.72 12.41
N SER A 30 -0.73 13.69 11.53
CA SER A 30 -1.73 14.69 11.17
C SER A 30 -2.80 14.05 10.27
N PRO A 31 -4.04 14.60 10.24
CA PRO A 31 -5.09 14.11 9.33
C PRO A 31 -4.64 14.09 7.86
N SER A 32 -3.84 15.08 7.43
CA SER A 32 -3.28 15.13 6.07
C SER A 32 -2.34 13.97 5.77
N MET A 33 -1.48 13.58 6.72
CA MET A 33 -0.56 12.46 6.55
C MET A 33 -1.30 11.12 6.43
N ALA A 34 -2.35 10.93 7.22
CA ALA A 34 -3.21 9.74 7.14
C ALA A 34 -3.83 9.60 5.74
N TRP A 35 -4.42 10.68 5.21
CA TRP A 35 -5.01 10.66 3.86
C TRP A 35 -3.98 10.47 2.75
N THR A 36 -2.79 11.05 2.87
CA THR A 36 -1.69 10.81 1.92
C THR A 36 -1.25 9.34 1.95
N ALA A 37 -1.15 8.73 3.12
CA ALA A 37 -0.80 7.31 3.26
C ALA A 37 -1.87 6.40 2.64
N VAL A 38 -3.16 6.70 2.84
CA VAL A 38 -4.27 5.98 2.18
C VAL A 38 -4.14 6.06 0.66
N PHE A 39 -3.93 7.26 0.12
CA PHE A 39 -3.79 7.44 -1.34
C PHE A 39 -2.59 6.65 -1.90
N PHE A 40 -1.44 6.74 -1.23
CA PHE A 40 -0.25 6.00 -1.63
C PHE A 40 -0.43 4.48 -1.50
N GLY A 41 -1.14 4.02 -0.46
CA GLY A 41 -1.47 2.62 -0.27
C GLY A 41 -2.39 2.05 -1.35
N VAL A 42 -3.42 2.81 -1.76
CA VAL A 42 -4.29 2.43 -2.89
C VAL A 42 -3.49 2.32 -4.19
N PHE A 43 -2.59 3.28 -4.45
CA PHE A 43 -1.70 3.23 -5.62
C PHE A 43 -0.79 1.99 -5.61
N LEU A 44 -0.19 1.66 -4.46
CA LEU A 44 0.64 0.47 -4.27
C LEU A 44 -0.14 -0.83 -4.52
N ILE A 45 -1.39 -0.92 -4.07
CA ILE A 45 -2.24 -2.08 -4.33
C ILE A 45 -2.49 -2.23 -5.84
N ALA A 46 -2.85 -1.13 -6.52
CA ALA A 46 -3.08 -1.15 -7.97
C ALA A 46 -1.82 -1.55 -8.75
N LEU A 47 -0.66 -1.01 -8.36
CA LEU A 47 0.64 -1.40 -8.91
C LEU A 47 0.93 -2.88 -8.67
N GLY A 48 0.69 -3.38 -7.45
CA GLY A 48 0.92 -4.78 -7.10
C GLY A 48 0.05 -5.74 -7.91
N ILE A 49 -1.23 -5.41 -8.11
CA ILE A 49 -2.16 -6.17 -8.98
C ILE A 49 -1.64 -6.18 -10.43
N TYR A 50 -1.18 -5.04 -10.93
CA TYR A 50 -0.58 -4.95 -12.27
C TYR A 50 0.66 -5.85 -12.41
N LEU A 51 1.56 -5.83 -11.43
CA LEU A 51 2.78 -6.65 -11.43
C LEU A 51 2.50 -8.14 -11.33
N LEU A 52 1.44 -8.57 -10.64
CA LEU A 52 1.05 -9.98 -10.60
C LEU A 52 0.55 -10.52 -11.95
N LYS A 53 0.04 -9.62 -12.80
CA LYS A 53 -0.47 -9.94 -14.14
C LYS A 53 0.64 -9.98 -15.21
N ALA A 54 1.76 -9.31 -14.96
CA ALA A 54 2.96 -9.30 -15.81
C ALA A 54 3.77 -10.60 -15.70
#